data_AF-A0A6I0S6C0-F1
#
_entry.id   AF-A0A6I0S6C0-F1
#
_cell.length_a   1.000
_cell.length_b   1.000
_cell.length_c   1.000
_cell.angle_alpha   90.00
_cell.angle_beta   90.00
_cell.angle_gamma   90.00
#
_symmetry.space_group_name_H-M   'P 1'
#
loop_
_entity.id
_entity.type
_entity.pdbx_description
1 polymer ?
#
loop_
_entity_poly.entity_id
_entity_poly.type
_entity_poly.pdbx_seq_one_letter_code
_entity_poly.pdbx_strand_id
1 'polypeptide(L)'
;MSFIEVESFLDGLNRRNRESWEQTRLLGYIIAQSNSTKTLKQTDILRFPWDEEEKKDTSVTNEEMKRLRAKAKALESQLNTNKDV
;
A
#
# COMPACT_ATOMS: atom_id res chain seq x y z
N MET A 1 -1.54 -24.97 -8.25
CA MET A 1 -2.00 -23.59 -8.05
C MET A 1 -3.16 -23.62 -7.08
N SER A 2 -2.96 -23.15 -5.86
CA SER A 2 -4.00 -23.10 -4.83
C SER A 2 -4.94 -21.91 -5.07
N PHE A 3 -6.14 -21.95 -4.51
CA PHE A 3 -7.10 -20.85 -4.63
C PHE A 3 -6.52 -19.51 -4.13
N ILE A 4 -5.75 -19.55 -3.04
CA ILE A 4 -5.05 -18.40 -2.46
C ILE A 4 -3.99 -17.83 -3.43
N GLU A 5 -3.27 -18.69 -4.15
CA GLU A 5 -2.31 -18.25 -5.17
C GLU A 5 -3.01 -17.57 -6.35
N VAL A 6 -4.19 -18.06 -6.75
CA VAL A 6 -5.00 -17.42 -7.81
C VAL A 6 -5.49 -16.04 -7.37
N GLU A 7 -6.01 -15.91 -6.14
CA GLU A 7 -6.43 -14.62 -5.59
C GLU A 7 -5.27 -13.63 -5.52
N SER A 8 -4.12 -14.07 -5.01
CA SER A 8 -2.91 -13.24 -4.91
C SER A 8 -2.43 -12.77 -6.30
N PHE A 9 -2.53 -13.64 -7.30
CA PHE A 9 -2.19 -13.32 -8.68
C PHE A 9 -3.14 -12.27 -9.28
N LEU A 10 -4.45 -12.44 -9.08
CA LEU A 10 -5.47 -11.50 -9.58
C LEU A 10 -5.33 -10.12 -8.94
N ASP A 11 -5.01 -10.06 -7.63
CA ASP A 11 -4.76 -8.79 -6.93
C ASP A 11 -3.52 -8.05 -7.49
N GLY A 12 -2.44 -8.79 -7.75
CA GLY A 12 -1.21 -8.25 -8.33
C GLY A 12 -1.29 -7.90 -9.82
N LEU A 13 -2.25 -8.47 -10.55
CA LEU A 13 -2.33 -8.37 -12.02
C LEU A 13 -2.47 -6.91 -12.49
N ASN A 14 -3.27 -6.11 -11.80
CA ASN A 14 -3.46 -4.69 -12.11
C ASN A 14 -2.17 -3.87 -11.94
N ARG A 15 -1.22 -4.33 -11.11
CA ARG A 15 0.05 -3.63 -10.85
C ARG A 15 1.14 -3.96 -11.87
N ARG A 16 1.01 -5.07 -12.61
CA ARG A 16 2.05 -5.56 -13.53
C ARG A 16 2.44 -4.54 -14.61
N ASN A 17 1.44 -3.81 -15.11
CA ASN A 17 1.62 -2.82 -16.17
C ASN A 17 1.55 -1.38 -15.62
N ARG A 18 1.65 -1.20 -14.30
CA ARG A 18 1.48 0.10 -13.64
C ARG A 18 2.43 1.15 -14.20
N GLU A 19 3.71 0.82 -14.37
CA GLU A 19 4.70 1.75 -14.92
C GLU A 19 4.32 2.27 -16.31
N SER A 20 3.90 1.38 -17.21
CA SER A 20 3.47 1.77 -18.56
C SER A 20 2.24 2.69 -18.51
N TRP A 21 1.26 2.38 -17.66
CA TRP A 21 0.09 3.22 -17.46
C TRP A 21 0.44 4.59 -16.88
N GLU A 22 1.35 4.65 -15.91
CA GLU A 22 1.86 5.90 -15.34
C GLU A 22 2.64 6.73 -16.36
N GLN A 23 3.47 6.09 -17.21
CA GLN A 23 4.17 6.76 -18.29
C GLN A 23 3.19 7.39 -19.29
N THR A 24 2.14 6.65 -19.69
CA THR A 24 1.09 7.18 -20.56
C THR A 24 0.36 8.35 -19.90
N ARG A 25 0.03 8.24 -18.61
CA ARG A 25 -0.60 9.33 -17.84
C ARG A 25 0.29 10.58 -17.79
N LEU A 26 1.60 10.41 -17.59
CA LEU A 26 2.54 11.52 -17.57
C LEU A 26 2.63 12.23 -18.93
N LEU A 27 2.70 11.47 -20.03
CA LEU A 27 2.71 12.05 -21.38
C LEU A 27 1.42 12.84 -21.64
N GLY A 28 0.26 12.27 -21.31
CA GLY A 28 -1.03 12.95 -21.41
C GLY A 28 -1.11 14.21 -20.56
N TYR A 29 -0.58 14.16 -19.34
CA TYR A 29 -0.50 15.32 -18.45
C TYR A 29 0.35 16.45 -19.02
N ILE A 30 1.54 16.15 -19.56
CA ILE A 30 2.40 17.18 -20.16
C ILE A 30 1.67 17.86 -21.31
N ILE A 31 1.05 17.09 -22.21
CA ILE A 31 0.32 17.62 -23.36
C ILE A 31 -0.86 18.49 -22.89
N ALA A 32 -1.67 18.00 -21.97
CA ALA A 32 -2.85 18.72 -21.47
C ALA A 32 -2.46 19.99 -20.71
N GLN A 33 -1.44 19.92 -19.85
CA GLN A 33 -0.96 21.05 -19.06
C GLN A 33 -0.37 22.15 -19.94
N SER A 34 0.34 21.81 -21.02
CA SER A 34 0.87 22.78 -21.99
C SER A 34 -0.21 23.52 -22.76
N ASN A 35 -1.42 22.96 -22.87
CA ASN A 35 -2.55 23.54 -23.59
C ASN A 35 -3.65 24.09 -22.67
N SER A 36 -3.41 24.10 -21.36
CA SER A 36 -4.39 24.51 -20.35
C SER A 36 -3.89 25.73 -19.59
N THR A 37 -4.79 26.65 -19.26
CA THR A 37 -4.52 27.76 -18.33
C THR A 37 -4.71 27.36 -16.86
N LYS A 38 -5.28 26.17 -16.62
CA LYS A 38 -5.47 25.60 -15.28
C LYS A 38 -4.27 24.75 -14.89
N THR A 39 -3.93 24.75 -13.61
CA THR A 39 -3.00 23.78 -13.03
C THR A 39 -3.73 22.46 -12.82
N LEU A 40 -3.43 21.48 -13.67
CA LEU A 40 -4.02 20.15 -13.62
C LEU A 40 -3.23 19.27 -12.64
N LYS A 41 -3.86 18.21 -12.16
CA LYS A 41 -3.21 17.06 -11.53
C LYS A 41 -3.12 15.92 -12.53
N GLN A 42 -2.15 15.04 -12.36
CA GLN A 42 -2.04 13.83 -13.20
C GLN A 42 -3.31 12.96 -13.13
N THR A 43 -3.96 12.91 -11.97
CA THR A 43 -5.23 12.19 -11.76
C THR A 43 -6.42 12.83 -12.49
N ASP A 44 -6.31 14.08 -12.94
CA ASP A 44 -7.35 14.73 -13.76
C ASP A 44 -7.31 14.24 -15.22
N ILE A 45 -6.20 13.62 -15.65
CA ILE A 45 -6.00 13.09 -17.00
C ILE A 45 -6.50 11.65 -17.09
N LEU A 46 -5.96 10.78 -16.24
CA LEU A 46 -6.32 9.37 -16.13
C LEU A 46 -6.32 8.98 -14.66
N ARG A 47 -7.45 8.46 -14.20
CA ARG A 47 -7.64 7.99 -12.83
C ARG A 47 -7.56 6.48 -12.79
N PHE A 48 -6.68 5.96 -11.94
CA PHE A 48 -6.42 4.54 -11.77
C PHE A 48 -6.97 4.01 -10.44
N PRO A 49 -7.25 2.70 -10.34
CA PRO A 49 -7.76 2.09 -9.10
C PRO A 49 -6.84 2.29 -7.88
N TRP A 50 -5.53 2.44 -8.08
CA TRP A 50 -4.56 2.68 -7.00
C TRP A 50 -4.36 4.15 -6.65
N ASP A 51 -5.08 5.08 -7.29
CA ASP A 51 -5.14 6.48 -6.86
C ASP A 51 -6.12 6.66 -5.69
N GLU A 52 -6.94 5.67 -5.41
CA GLU A 52 -7.73 5.62 -4.17
C GLU A 52 -6.75 5.35 -3.02
N GLU A 53 -6.33 6.41 -2.35
CA GLU A 53 -5.85 6.30 -0.98
C GLU A 53 -7.02 5.79 -0.14
N GLU A 54 -7.17 4.47 -0.01
CA GLU A 54 -7.54 3.97 1.29
C GLU A 54 -6.46 4.48 2.24
N LYS A 55 -6.73 5.63 2.88
CA LYS A 55 -6.07 6.01 4.11
C LYS A 55 -6.42 4.93 5.12
N LYS A 56 -5.76 3.77 5.01
CA LYS A 56 -5.68 2.82 6.10
C LYS A 56 -5.05 3.61 7.19
N ASP A 57 -5.85 3.94 8.19
CA ASP A 57 -5.42 4.63 9.37
C ASP A 57 -4.26 3.81 9.95
N THR A 58 -3.04 4.28 9.72
CA THR A 58 -1.81 3.68 10.25
C THR A 58 -1.57 4.14 11.68
N SER A 59 -2.51 4.90 12.27
CA SER A 59 -2.46 5.20 13.69
C SER A 59 -2.67 3.92 14.49
N VAL A 60 -1.67 3.59 15.29
CA VAL A 60 -1.77 2.51 16.28
C VAL A 60 -2.57 3.06 17.44
N THR A 61 -3.71 2.44 17.73
CA THR A 61 -4.51 2.84 18.89
C THR A 61 -3.78 2.51 20.20
N ASN A 62 -4.07 3.27 21.26
CA ASN A 62 -3.46 3.01 22.58
C ASN A 62 -3.72 1.57 23.08
N GLU A 63 -4.85 0.99 22.69
CA GLU A 63 -5.21 -0.40 23.01
C GLU A 63 -4.31 -1.41 22.28
N GLU A 64 -4.05 -1.21 21.00
CA GLU A 64 -3.11 -2.03 20.22
C GLU A 64 -1.69 -1.92 20.78
N MET A 65 -1.26 -0.73 21.19
CA MET A 65 0.04 -0.53 21.82
C MET A 65 0.17 -1.30 23.14
N LYS A 66 -0.90 -1.33 23.96
CA LYS A 66 -0.95 -2.11 25.20
C LYS A 66 -0.88 -3.62 24.90
N ARG A 67 -1.61 -4.10 23.88
CA ARG A 67 -1.56 -5.50 23.43
C ARG A 67 -0.17 -5.90 22.94
N LEU A 68 0.49 -5.05 22.17
CA LEU A 68 1.84 -5.30 21.65
C LEU A 68 2.87 -5.39 22.77
N ARG A 69 2.80 -4.50 23.77
CA ARG A 69 3.67 -4.58 24.96
C ARG A 69 3.46 -5.86 25.76
N ALA A 70 2.21 -6.31 25.91
CA ALA A 70 1.91 -7.58 26.58
C ALA A 70 2.49 -8.78 25.83
N LYS A 71 2.38 -8.80 24.49
CA LYS A 71 3.00 -9.84 23.65
C LYS A 71 4.53 -9.82 23.74
N ALA A 72 5.15 -8.64 23.71
CA ALA A 72 6.60 -8.50 23.86
C ALA A 72 7.07 -9.06 25.20
N LYS A 73 6.39 -8.72 26.31
CA LYS A 73 6.72 -9.23 27.64
C LYS A 73 6.56 -10.75 27.77
N ALA A 74 5.51 -11.32 27.15
CA ALA A 74 5.33 -12.77 27.11
C ALA A 74 6.47 -13.46 26.35
N LEU A 75 6.89 -12.89 25.22
CA LEU A 75 7.99 -13.41 24.41
C LEU A 75 9.34 -13.30 25.15
N GLU A 76 9.62 -12.18 25.81
CA GLU A 76 10.79 -12.01 26.68
C GLU A 76 10.85 -13.08 27.77
N SER A 77 9.72 -13.37 28.43
CA SER A 77 9.67 -14.40 29.46
C SER A 77 9.98 -15.79 28.91
N GLN A 78 9.48 -16.13 27.73
CA GLN A 78 9.75 -17.41 27.05
C GLN A 78 11.21 -17.55 26.59
N LEU A 79 11.84 -16.44 26.18
CA LEU A 79 13.25 -16.43 25.80
C LEU A 79 14.17 -16.59 27.02
N ASN A 80 13.85 -15.95 28.14
CA ASN A 80 14.64 -16.07 29.36
C ASN A 80 14.52 -17.47 29.98
N THR A 81 13.34 -18.10 29.95
CA THR A 81 13.18 -19.48 30.45
C THR A 81 13.96 -20.52 29.65
N ASN A 82 14.27 -20.26 28.37
CA ASN A 82 15.07 -21.14 27.53
C ASN A 82 16.59 -20.89 27.65
N LYS A 83 17.01 -19.90 28.45
CA LYS A 83 18.43 -19.56 28.64
C LYS A 83 19.06 -20.24 29.87
N ASP A 84 18.22 -20.83 30.72
CA ASP A 84 18.59 -21.49 31.97
C ASP A 84 18.63 -23.04 31.87
N VAL A 85 18.71 -23.58 30.64
CA VAL A 85 19.01 -25.00 30.32
C VAL A 85 20.28 -25.06 29.48
#